data_AF-A0A9D2HJK9-F1
#
_entry.id   AF-A0A9D2HJK9-F1
#
_cell.length_a   1.000
_cell.length_b   1.000
_cell.length_c   1.000
_cell.angle_alpha   90.00
_cell.angle_beta   90.00
_cell.angle_gamma   90.00
#
_symmetry.space_group_name_H-M   'P 1'
#
loop_
_entity.id
_entity.type
_entity.pdbx_description
1 polymer ?
#
loop_
_entity_poly.entity_id
_entity_poly.type
_entity_poly.pdbx_seq_one_letter_code
_entity_poly.pdbx_strand_id
1 'polypeptide(L)'
;MPQTCLTSSRRGDMQALAVRGIFATDCYPQIHGLIRRALGPDCAALLAEPQHDAAQQRIDWYTSREGTAVPANELPPEAAQALREKAARHAAAIAALARRHEAAPGDMAGDMALLALRHVAEDDLWSVGGEPVLINWGFAPGRAGAQAQDLSRLGATPPPAPPVQAATTTPPPVAPTGGHGCLWWLLPLLLLLLLLWLLLAALGYLPSPLPAACAPLPDTAAL
;
A
#
# COMPACT_ATOMS: atom_id res chain seq x y z
N MET A 1 -3.23 -3.46 -30.54
CA MET A 1 -2.77 -2.06 -30.44
C MET A 1 -1.31 -2.11 -30.04
N PRO A 2 -0.40 -1.34 -30.66
CA PRO A 2 0.98 -1.27 -30.19
C PRO A 2 0.99 -0.72 -28.75
N GLN A 3 1.76 -1.35 -27.86
CA GLN A 3 1.97 -0.88 -26.49
C GLN A 3 3.45 -0.54 -26.33
N THR A 4 3.73 0.59 -25.69
CA THR A 4 5.09 1.05 -25.44
C THR A 4 5.48 0.68 -24.01
N CYS A 5 6.59 -0.05 -23.85
CA CYS A 5 7.17 -0.30 -22.53
C CYS A 5 7.81 0.99 -22.02
N LEU A 6 7.42 1.44 -20.84
CA LEU A 6 7.97 2.62 -20.19
C LEU A 6 9.23 2.28 -19.42
N THR A 7 9.11 1.32 -18.50
CA THR A 7 10.18 0.88 -17.62
C THR A 7 9.82 -0.44 -16.93
N SER A 8 10.78 -1.01 -16.21
CA SER A 8 10.60 -2.21 -15.39
C SER A 8 10.94 -1.91 -13.94
N SER A 9 10.08 -2.35 -13.02
CA SER A 9 10.29 -2.22 -11.57
C SER A 9 10.57 -3.58 -10.94
N ARG A 10 11.40 -3.61 -9.90
CA ARG A 10 11.66 -4.82 -9.11
C ARG A 10 10.56 -5.01 -8.08
N ARG A 11 9.88 -6.17 -8.12
CA ARG A 11 8.79 -6.49 -7.18
C ARG A 11 9.25 -6.61 -5.73
N GLY A 12 10.51 -7.01 -5.51
CA GLY A 12 11.08 -7.17 -4.16
C GLY A 12 11.31 -5.86 -3.40
N ASP A 13 11.34 -4.72 -4.10
CA ASP A 13 11.58 -3.40 -3.53
C ASP A 13 10.26 -2.65 -3.20
N MET A 14 9.12 -3.28 -3.51
CA MET A 14 7.78 -2.68 -3.41
C MET A 14 6.85 -3.58 -2.59
N GLN A 15 5.99 -2.97 -1.77
CA GLN A 15 4.95 -3.70 -1.05
C GLN A 15 3.65 -3.68 -1.84
N ALA A 16 3.23 -4.83 -2.37
CA ALA A 16 1.96 -4.94 -3.09
C ALA A 16 0.76 -4.64 -2.18
N LEU A 17 -0.14 -3.76 -2.65
CA LEU A 17 -1.37 -3.45 -1.96
C LEU A 17 -2.48 -4.39 -2.44
N ALA A 18 -3.24 -4.94 -1.47
CA ALA A 18 -4.34 -5.85 -1.75
C ALA A 18 -5.62 -5.43 -1.02
N VAL A 19 -6.76 -5.68 -1.65
CA VAL A 19 -8.07 -5.71 -0.99
C VAL A 19 -8.53 -7.17 -0.99
N ARG A 20 -8.86 -7.71 0.19
CA ARG A 20 -9.32 -9.11 0.37
C ARG A 20 -8.40 -10.17 -0.26
N GLY A 21 -7.08 -9.91 -0.26
CA GLY A 21 -6.07 -10.85 -0.79
C GLY A 21 -5.84 -10.79 -2.31
N ILE A 22 -6.52 -9.89 -3.03
CA ILE A 22 -6.29 -9.67 -4.46
C ILE A 22 -5.48 -8.39 -4.65
N PHE A 23 -4.39 -8.46 -5.44
CA PHE A 23 -3.55 -7.28 -5.71
C PHE A 23 -4.21 -6.33 -6.70
N ALA A 24 -4.02 -5.02 -6.50
CA ALA A 24 -4.58 -4.00 -7.39
C ALA A 24 -4.20 -4.22 -8.85
N THR A 25 -2.94 -4.58 -9.10
CA THR A 25 -2.39 -4.80 -10.43
C THR A 25 -2.97 -6.00 -11.16
N ASP A 26 -3.38 -7.05 -10.44
CA ASP A 26 -4.07 -8.21 -11.02
C ASP A 26 -5.49 -7.85 -11.49
N CYS A 27 -6.08 -6.78 -10.95
CA CYS A 27 -7.38 -6.25 -11.35
C CYS A 27 -7.29 -5.10 -12.36
N TYR A 28 -6.14 -4.91 -13.04
CA TYR A 28 -5.98 -3.85 -14.02
C TYR A 28 -7.11 -3.83 -15.08
N PRO A 29 -7.49 -4.94 -15.75
CA PRO A 29 -8.53 -4.91 -16.76
C PRO A 29 -9.88 -4.38 -16.24
N GLN A 30 -10.23 -4.72 -14.99
CA GLN A 30 -11.45 -4.30 -14.33
C GLN A 30 -11.41 -2.81 -13.97
N ILE A 31 -10.31 -2.35 -13.36
CA ILE A 31 -10.10 -0.93 -13.00
C ILE A 31 -10.07 -0.06 -14.26
N HIS A 32 -9.26 -0.44 -15.25
CA HIS A 32 -9.13 0.27 -16.52
C HIS A 32 -10.46 0.30 -17.28
N GLY A 33 -11.18 -0.82 -17.33
CA GLY A 33 -12.51 -0.90 -17.95
C GLY A 33 -13.56 -0.01 -17.26
N LEU A 34 -13.52 0.07 -15.92
CA LEU A 34 -14.37 0.96 -15.14
C LEU A 34 -14.08 2.43 -15.45
N ILE A 35 -12.82 2.84 -15.36
CA ILE A 35 -12.39 4.23 -15.61
C ILE A 35 -12.70 4.63 -17.04
N ARG A 36 -12.36 3.79 -18.03
CA ARG A 36 -12.59 4.07 -19.45
C ARG A 36 -14.06 4.30 -19.77
N ARG A 37 -14.95 3.46 -19.21
CA ARG A 37 -16.40 3.58 -19.42
C ARG A 37 -16.98 4.85 -18.81
N ALA A 38 -16.49 5.25 -17.64
CA ALA A 38 -17.09 6.34 -16.88
C ALA A 38 -16.45 7.71 -17.12
N LEU A 39 -15.14 7.76 -17.40
CA LEU A 39 -14.33 8.99 -17.48
C LEU A 39 -13.60 9.14 -18.83
N GLY A 40 -13.73 8.15 -19.72
CA GLY A 40 -13.11 8.16 -21.04
C GLY A 40 -11.69 7.58 -21.09
N PRO A 41 -11.15 7.38 -22.30
CA PRO A 41 -9.86 6.73 -22.53
C PRO A 41 -8.69 7.52 -21.95
N ASP A 42 -8.72 8.86 -21.98
CA ASP A 42 -7.63 9.68 -21.48
C ASP A 42 -7.43 9.56 -19.97
N CYS A 43 -8.50 9.48 -19.18
CA CYS A 43 -8.37 9.21 -17.74
C CYS A 43 -7.90 7.77 -17.48
N ALA A 44 -8.33 6.81 -18.30
CA ALA A 44 -7.96 5.41 -18.13
C ALA A 44 -6.47 5.17 -18.43
N ALA A 45 -5.95 5.86 -19.44
CA ALA A 45 -4.54 5.82 -19.82
C ALA A 45 -3.61 6.56 -18.84
N LEU A 46 -4.13 7.09 -17.72
CA LEU A 46 -3.30 7.52 -16.60
C LEU A 46 -2.59 6.32 -15.96
N LEU A 47 -3.22 5.15 -15.87
CA LEU A 47 -2.62 3.97 -15.26
C LEU A 47 -1.87 3.15 -16.32
N ALA A 48 -0.57 2.95 -16.15
CA ALA A 48 0.20 2.02 -16.96
C ALA A 48 -0.32 0.58 -16.75
N GLU A 49 -0.32 -0.23 -17.80
CA GLU A 49 -0.64 -1.65 -17.72
C GLU A 49 0.52 -2.42 -17.09
N PRO A 50 0.31 -3.13 -15.97
CA PRO A 50 1.32 -3.95 -15.34
C PRO A 50 1.40 -5.31 -16.03
N GLN A 51 2.60 -5.71 -16.44
CA GLN A 51 2.89 -7.07 -16.89
C GLN A 51 3.89 -7.72 -15.93
N HIS A 52 3.42 -8.69 -15.15
CA HIS A 52 4.24 -9.37 -14.16
C HIS A 52 5.11 -10.46 -14.81
N ASP A 53 6.41 -10.39 -14.57
CA ASP A 53 7.34 -11.48 -14.84
C ASP A 53 7.66 -12.19 -13.52
N ALA A 54 6.98 -13.31 -13.28
CA ALA A 54 7.15 -14.11 -12.07
C ALA A 54 8.56 -14.72 -11.93
N ALA A 55 9.20 -15.07 -13.06
CA ALA A 55 10.51 -15.68 -13.08
C ALA A 55 11.60 -14.68 -12.70
N GLN A 56 11.48 -13.43 -13.16
CA GLN A 56 12.45 -12.37 -12.88
C GLN A 56 12.07 -11.48 -11.68
N GLN A 57 10.94 -11.75 -11.01
CA GLN A 57 10.43 -10.92 -9.92
C GLN A 57 10.33 -9.43 -10.32
N ARG A 58 9.93 -9.16 -11.57
CA ARG A 58 9.84 -7.82 -12.16
C ARG A 58 8.41 -7.53 -12.61
N ILE A 59 8.09 -6.25 -12.71
CA ILE A 59 6.87 -5.77 -13.32
C ILE A 59 7.27 -4.80 -14.42
N ASP A 60 6.88 -5.09 -15.65
CA ASP A 60 7.00 -4.15 -16.75
C ASP A 60 5.75 -3.29 -16.83
N TRP A 61 5.97 -2.00 -17.11
CA TRP A 61 4.89 -1.03 -17.20
C TRP A 61 4.71 -0.57 -18.63
N TYR A 62 3.52 -0.81 -19.17
CA TYR A 62 3.18 -0.47 -20.55
C TYR A 62 2.16 0.66 -20.62
N THR A 63 2.17 1.40 -21.71
CA THR A 63 1.11 2.36 -22.04
C THR A 63 0.61 2.16 -23.46
N SER A 64 -0.65 2.53 -23.67
CA SER A 64 -1.24 2.65 -25.00
C SER A 64 -1.04 4.05 -25.61
N ARG A 65 -0.47 5.00 -24.86
CA ARG A 65 -0.17 6.34 -25.37
C ARG A 65 1.01 6.30 -26.34
N GLU A 66 0.92 7.14 -27.37
CA GLU A 66 1.98 7.35 -28.36
C GLU A 66 2.84 8.56 -27.98
N GLY A 67 4.13 8.49 -28.29
CA GLY A 67 5.08 9.56 -28.04
C GLY A 67 6.28 9.12 -27.20
N THR A 68 7.24 10.03 -27.02
CA THR A 68 8.43 9.78 -26.20
C THR A 68 8.05 9.74 -24.73
N ALA A 69 8.45 8.67 -24.04
CA ALA A 69 8.32 8.52 -22.61
C ALA A 69 9.49 9.21 -21.90
N VAL A 70 9.18 10.15 -21.00
CA VAL A 70 10.17 10.88 -20.20
C VAL A 70 9.70 10.92 -18.74
N PRO A 71 10.54 10.56 -17.75
CA PRO A 71 10.24 10.72 -16.34
C PRO A 71 9.89 12.18 -15.98
N ALA A 72 8.95 12.40 -15.08
CA ALA A 72 8.56 13.75 -14.67
C ALA A 72 9.70 14.55 -14.02
N ASN A 73 10.66 13.87 -13.39
CA ASN A 73 11.84 14.47 -12.76
C ASN A 73 12.92 14.91 -13.77
N GLU A 74 12.86 14.41 -15.01
CA GLU A 74 13.74 14.80 -16.13
C GLU A 74 13.15 15.93 -16.99
N LEU A 75 11.89 16.30 -16.75
CA LEU A 75 11.24 17.39 -17.47
C LEU A 75 11.65 18.77 -16.91
N PRO A 76 11.57 19.84 -17.74
CA PRO A 76 11.65 21.20 -17.25
C PRO A 76 10.64 21.45 -16.11
N PRO A 77 10.99 22.23 -15.06
CA PRO A 77 10.14 22.38 -13.87
C PRO A 77 8.71 22.81 -14.17
N GLU A 78 8.51 23.72 -15.12
CA GLU A 78 7.18 24.19 -15.55
C GLU A 78 6.36 23.07 -16.22
N ALA A 79 6.98 22.31 -17.12
CA ALA A 79 6.33 21.18 -17.78
C ALA A 79 6.00 20.06 -16.79
N ALA A 80 6.90 19.78 -15.85
CA ALA A 80 6.66 18.82 -14.77
C ALA A 80 5.48 19.25 -13.89
N GLN A 81 5.39 20.54 -13.54
CA GLN A 81 4.26 21.07 -12.76
C GLN A 81 2.93 20.96 -13.51
N ALA A 82 2.90 21.34 -14.78
CA ALA A 82 1.70 21.19 -15.61
C ALA A 82 1.26 19.72 -15.75
N LEU A 83 2.23 18.80 -15.86
CA LEU A 83 1.98 17.36 -15.89
C LEU A 83 1.39 16.86 -14.56
N ARG A 84 1.94 17.29 -13.42
CA ARG A 84 1.41 16.96 -12.07
C ARG A 84 -0.02 17.45 -11.91
N GLU A 85 -0.33 18.66 -12.36
CA GLU A 85 -1.68 19.21 -12.30
C GLU A 85 -2.66 18.43 -13.18
N LYS A 86 -2.25 18.03 -14.39
CA LYS A 86 -3.04 17.10 -15.23
C LYS A 86 -3.29 15.78 -14.50
N ALA A 87 -2.23 15.16 -13.97
CA ALA A 87 -2.33 13.90 -13.24
C ALA A 87 -3.26 14.00 -12.03
N ALA A 88 -3.15 15.08 -11.25
CA ALA A 88 -4.01 15.36 -10.09
C ALA A 88 -5.49 15.50 -10.47
N ARG A 89 -5.79 16.15 -11.60
CA ARG A 89 -7.18 16.24 -12.11
C ARG A 89 -7.74 14.87 -12.47
N HIS A 90 -6.98 14.04 -13.17
CA HIS A 90 -7.40 12.67 -13.51
C HIS A 90 -7.57 11.79 -12.27
N ALA A 91 -6.62 11.83 -11.33
CA ALA A 91 -6.68 11.10 -10.07
C ALA A 91 -7.89 11.53 -9.23
N ALA A 92 -8.20 12.83 -9.15
CA ALA A 92 -9.38 13.33 -8.44
C ALA A 92 -10.68 12.81 -9.07
N ALA A 93 -10.77 12.77 -10.40
CA ALA A 93 -11.93 12.22 -11.11
C ALA A 93 -12.11 10.72 -10.84
N ILE A 94 -11.01 9.94 -10.87
CA ILE A 94 -11.02 8.50 -10.57
C ILE A 94 -11.41 8.26 -9.11
N ALA A 95 -10.86 9.03 -8.16
CA ALA A 95 -11.22 8.92 -6.75
C ALA A 95 -12.70 9.26 -6.50
N ALA A 96 -13.23 10.27 -7.19
CA ALA A 96 -14.65 10.60 -7.13
C ALA A 96 -15.52 9.49 -7.74
N LEU A 97 -15.08 8.85 -8.82
CA LEU A 97 -15.73 7.68 -9.38
C LEU A 97 -15.77 6.53 -8.38
N ALA A 98 -14.62 6.17 -7.81
CA ALA A 98 -14.51 5.06 -6.90
C ALA A 98 -15.39 5.24 -5.64
N ARG A 99 -15.45 6.44 -5.06
CA ARG A 99 -16.35 6.74 -3.92
C ARG A 99 -17.84 6.59 -4.26
N ARG A 100 -18.26 6.79 -5.51
CA ARG A 100 -19.65 6.53 -5.94
C ARG A 100 -19.97 5.03 -5.95
N HIS A 101 -18.95 4.19 -6.15
CA HIS A 101 -19.06 2.74 -6.18
C HIS A 101 -18.94 2.10 -4.79
N GLU A 102 -18.26 2.74 -3.82
CA GLU A 102 -18.23 2.31 -2.40
C GLU A 102 -19.63 2.17 -1.77
N ALA A 103 -20.62 2.91 -2.26
CA ALA A 103 -21.99 2.85 -1.76
C ALA A 103 -22.76 1.57 -2.16
N ALA A 104 -22.22 0.76 -3.08
CA ALA A 104 -22.85 -0.47 -3.56
C ALA A 104 -22.19 -1.72 -2.92
N PRO A 105 -22.91 -2.51 -2.10
CA PRO A 105 -22.35 -3.71 -1.49
C PRO A 105 -21.83 -4.70 -2.54
N GLY A 106 -20.54 -5.05 -2.46
CA GLY A 106 -19.91 -6.05 -3.32
C GLY A 106 -19.14 -5.49 -4.52
N ASP A 107 -19.13 -4.17 -4.74
CA ASP A 107 -18.37 -3.56 -5.83
C ASP A 107 -16.90 -3.32 -5.43
N MET A 108 -16.07 -4.32 -5.69
CA MET A 108 -14.64 -4.28 -5.39
C MET A 108 -13.86 -3.36 -6.34
N ALA A 109 -14.42 -2.99 -7.50
CA ALA A 109 -13.71 -2.17 -8.47
C ALA A 109 -13.49 -0.73 -7.97
N GLY A 110 -14.40 -0.21 -7.14
CA GLY A 110 -14.23 1.08 -6.44
C GLY A 110 -13.06 1.03 -5.46
N ASP A 111 -13.07 0.06 -4.54
CA ASP A 111 -11.99 -0.12 -3.55
C ASP A 111 -10.61 -0.27 -4.22
N MET A 112 -10.55 -1.05 -5.30
CA MET A 112 -9.31 -1.30 -6.05
C MET A 112 -8.84 -0.07 -6.83
N ALA A 113 -9.75 0.72 -7.38
CA ALA A 113 -9.42 1.99 -8.02
C ALA A 113 -8.88 3.03 -7.00
N LEU A 114 -9.43 3.08 -5.79
CA LEU A 114 -8.86 3.91 -4.72
C LEU A 114 -7.48 3.39 -4.31
N LEU A 115 -7.31 2.08 -4.20
CA LEU A 115 -6.02 1.47 -3.84
C LEU A 115 -4.93 1.76 -4.87
N ALA A 116 -5.28 1.80 -6.16
CA ALA A 116 -4.36 2.16 -7.24
C ALA A 116 -3.79 3.58 -7.10
N LEU A 117 -4.58 4.52 -6.56
CA LEU A 117 -4.14 5.92 -6.38
C LEU A 117 -3.38 6.15 -5.06
N ARG A 118 -3.19 5.12 -4.22
CA ARG A 118 -2.46 5.26 -2.96
C ARG A 118 -0.96 5.14 -3.18
N HIS A 119 -0.19 5.87 -2.37
CA HIS A 119 1.28 5.82 -2.32
C HIS A 119 1.99 6.11 -3.65
N VAL A 120 1.48 7.09 -4.40
CA VAL A 120 2.17 7.58 -5.61
C VAL A 120 3.37 8.43 -5.21
N ALA A 121 4.58 8.00 -5.59
CA ALA A 121 5.79 8.81 -5.47
C ALA A 121 5.94 9.75 -6.67
N GLU A 122 6.75 10.80 -6.53
CA GLU A 122 7.02 11.71 -7.65
C GLU A 122 7.74 11.00 -8.81
N ASP A 123 8.60 10.03 -8.51
CA ASP A 123 9.35 9.25 -9.50
C ASP A 123 8.50 8.23 -10.27
N ASP A 124 7.24 8.02 -9.85
CA ASP A 124 6.30 7.12 -10.52
C ASP A 124 5.55 7.80 -11.68
N LEU A 125 5.71 9.12 -11.85
CA LEU A 125 5.03 9.89 -12.88
C LEU A 125 5.89 10.03 -14.15
N TRP A 126 5.31 9.66 -15.28
CA TRP A 126 5.91 9.76 -16.61
C TRP A 126 5.07 10.64 -17.52
N SER A 127 5.73 11.37 -18.41
CA SER A 127 5.12 12.06 -19.55
C SER A 127 5.29 11.22 -20.80
N VAL A 128 4.19 10.94 -21.48
CA VAL A 128 4.19 10.26 -22.79
C VAL A 128 3.45 11.17 -23.76
N GLY A 129 4.19 11.81 -24.66
CA GLY A 129 3.59 12.79 -25.58
C GLY A 129 2.97 14.01 -24.90
N GLY A 130 3.39 14.35 -23.67
CA GLY A 130 2.82 15.46 -22.88
C GLY A 130 1.60 15.09 -22.03
N GLU A 131 1.24 13.81 -21.99
CA GLU A 131 0.16 13.26 -21.17
C GLU A 131 0.71 12.41 -20.01
N PRO A 132 0.09 12.48 -18.82
CA PRO A 132 0.58 11.78 -17.64
C PRO A 132 0.28 10.28 -17.71
N VAL A 133 1.26 9.48 -17.32
CA VAL A 133 1.15 8.04 -17.09
C VAL A 133 1.83 7.69 -15.78
N LEU A 134 1.16 6.89 -14.96
CA LEU A 134 1.58 6.47 -13.64
C LEU A 134 2.03 5.01 -13.69
N ILE A 135 3.24 4.75 -13.20
CA ILE A 135 3.77 3.39 -12.96
C ILE A 135 3.71 3.08 -11.45
N ASN A 136 4.05 1.85 -11.05
CA ASN A 136 4.12 1.42 -9.63
C ASN A 136 2.84 1.63 -8.81
N TRP A 137 1.72 1.93 -9.46
CA TRP A 137 0.43 2.08 -8.80
C TRP A 137 -0.01 0.75 -8.17
N GLY A 138 -0.74 0.83 -7.07
CA GLY A 138 -1.13 -0.37 -6.32
C GLY A 138 0.02 -1.00 -5.52
N PHE A 139 1.15 -0.31 -5.40
CA PHE A 139 2.23 -0.64 -4.48
C PHE A 139 2.46 0.50 -3.49
N ALA A 140 2.94 0.17 -2.30
CA ALA A 140 3.55 1.12 -1.38
C ALA A 140 5.08 0.95 -1.41
N PRO A 141 5.85 1.98 -1.01
CA PRO A 141 7.30 1.86 -0.85
C PRO A 141 7.64 0.64 0.00
N GLY A 142 8.49 -0.26 -0.52
CA GLY A 142 8.94 -1.42 0.24
C GLY A 142 9.77 -0.96 1.44
N ARG A 143 9.59 -1.62 2.58
CA ARG A 143 10.55 -1.48 3.68
C ARG A 143 11.85 -2.16 3.25
N ALA A 144 13.00 -1.52 3.42
CA ALA A 144 14.29 -2.14 3.11
C ALA A 144 14.40 -3.53 3.77
N GLY A 145 14.51 -4.58 2.95
CA GLY A 145 14.54 -5.98 3.40
C GLY A 145 13.20 -6.72 3.50
N ALA A 146 12.06 -6.07 3.23
CA ALA A 146 10.75 -6.72 3.18
C ALA A 146 10.55 -7.39 1.81
N GLN A 147 10.83 -8.68 1.72
CA GLN A 147 10.53 -9.45 0.52
C GLN A 147 9.02 -9.65 0.40
N ALA A 148 8.49 -9.57 -0.83
CA ALA A 148 7.10 -9.86 -1.14
C ALA A 148 6.71 -11.21 -0.53
N GLN A 149 5.65 -11.20 0.29
CA GLN A 149 5.13 -12.41 0.94
C GLN A 149 4.42 -13.26 -0.11
N ASP A 150 5.21 -14.02 -0.86
CA ASP A 150 4.71 -15.06 -1.75
C ASP A 150 4.37 -16.31 -0.91
N LEU A 151 3.14 -16.81 -1.02
CA LEU A 151 2.70 -18.06 -0.37
C LEU A 151 3.57 -19.25 -0.78
N SER A 152 4.25 -19.17 -1.94
CA SER A 152 5.27 -20.11 -2.41
C SER A 152 6.41 -20.33 -1.40
N ARG A 153 6.62 -19.41 -0.47
CA ARG A 153 7.69 -19.49 0.55
C ARG A 153 7.30 -20.22 1.83
N LEU A 154 6.03 -20.51 2.06
CA LEU A 154 5.61 -21.34 3.20
C LEU A 154 6.18 -22.77 3.12
N GLY A 155 6.66 -23.20 1.94
CA GLY A 155 7.33 -24.48 1.73
C GLY A 155 8.81 -24.40 1.35
N ALA A 156 9.42 -23.20 1.27
CA ALA A 156 10.81 -23.05 0.85
C ALA A 156 11.73 -22.98 2.08
N THR A 157 12.49 -24.05 2.32
CA THR A 157 13.58 -24.05 3.31
C THR A 157 14.59 -22.95 2.94
N PRO A 158 14.99 -22.05 3.85
CA PRO A 158 15.95 -21.01 3.53
C PRO A 158 17.27 -21.63 3.03
N PRO A 159 17.85 -21.16 1.92
CA PRO A 159 19.15 -21.65 1.47
C PRO A 159 20.21 -21.34 2.54
N PRO A 160 21.17 -22.25 2.78
CA PRO A 160 22.23 -22.01 3.74
C PRO A 160 23.03 -20.77 3.34
N ALA A 161 23.20 -19.85 4.29
CA ALA A 161 23.97 -18.64 4.09
C ALA A 161 25.40 -18.98 3.66
N PRO A 162 25.97 -18.31 2.65
CA PRO A 162 27.37 -18.51 2.29
C PRO A 162 28.29 -18.08 3.44
N PRO A 163 29.43 -18.76 3.64
CA PRO A 163 30.36 -18.41 4.70
C PRO A 163 30.92 -17.00 4.48
N VAL A 164 30.69 -16.14 5.46
CA VAL A 164 31.26 -14.79 5.54
C VAL A 164 32.78 -14.92 5.65
N GLN A 165 33.50 -14.59 4.56
CA GLN A 165 34.94 -14.32 4.64
C GLN A 165 35.12 -12.99 5.38
N ALA A 166 35.85 -13.04 6.49
CA ALA A 166 36.24 -11.86 7.25
C ALA A 166 37.26 -11.04 6.44
N ALA A 167 36.77 -10.06 5.67
CA ALA A 167 37.60 -8.99 5.15
C ALA A 167 37.78 -7.92 6.24
N THR A 168 39.01 -7.79 6.74
CA THR A 168 39.47 -6.68 7.57
C THR A 168 39.20 -5.36 6.86
N THR A 169 38.13 -4.68 7.26
CA THR A 169 37.83 -3.32 6.80
C THR A 169 37.61 -2.43 8.01
N THR A 170 38.44 -1.40 8.08
CA THR A 170 38.44 -0.25 8.97
C THR A 170 37.02 0.26 9.27
N PRO A 171 36.64 0.52 10.53
CA PRO A 171 35.29 0.96 10.85
C PRO A 171 35.05 2.43 10.42
N PRO A 172 34.00 2.72 9.63
CA PRO A 172 33.48 4.07 9.49
C PRO A 172 32.69 4.49 10.76
N PRO A 173 32.54 5.82 11.02
CA PRO A 173 31.87 6.33 12.21
C PRO A 173 30.38 5.99 12.18
N VAL A 174 29.90 5.39 13.28
CA VAL A 174 28.49 5.10 13.49
C VAL A 174 27.76 6.40 13.81
N ALA A 175 26.92 6.87 12.90
CA ALA A 175 25.93 7.91 13.19
C ALA A 175 24.71 7.25 13.86
N PRO A 176 24.22 7.74 15.01
CA PRO A 176 22.95 7.33 15.58
C PRO A 176 21.81 8.13 14.96
N THR A 177 20.73 7.46 14.56
CA THR A 177 19.40 8.06 14.35
C THR A 177 18.41 6.92 14.66
N GLY A 178 17.64 6.90 15.74
CA GLY A 178 16.86 8.00 16.33
C GLY A 178 15.61 8.20 15.45
N GLY A 179 14.38 7.81 15.81
CA GLY A 179 13.89 7.46 17.13
C GLY A 179 12.69 6.52 17.12
N HIS A 180 12.76 5.52 17.98
CA HIS A 180 11.61 4.81 18.56
C HIS A 180 11.22 5.50 19.90
N GLY A 181 11.38 6.83 19.96
CA GLY A 181 11.55 7.59 21.20
C GLY A 181 10.32 8.35 21.71
N CYS A 182 9.11 7.99 21.30
CA CYS A 182 7.88 8.56 21.89
C CYS A 182 6.96 7.49 22.52
N LEU A 183 6.89 6.29 21.95
CA LEU A 183 5.97 5.24 22.40
C LEU A 183 6.49 4.38 23.57
N TRP A 184 7.81 4.31 23.80
CA TRP A 184 8.35 3.45 24.86
C TRP A 184 8.15 4.03 26.28
N TRP A 185 8.09 5.35 26.47
CA TRP A 185 7.68 5.94 27.77
C TRP A 185 6.15 5.93 27.95
N LEU A 186 5.37 6.01 26.87
CA LEU A 186 3.91 5.94 26.96
C LEU A 186 3.42 4.58 27.50
N LEU A 187 4.17 3.51 27.25
CA LEU A 187 3.82 2.16 27.69
C LEU A 187 3.81 1.98 29.23
N PRO A 188 4.87 2.30 30.00
CA PRO A 188 4.81 2.23 31.46
C PRO A 188 3.80 3.20 32.07
N LEU A 189 3.57 4.38 31.47
CA LEU A 189 2.57 5.33 31.94
C LEU A 189 1.14 4.78 31.78
N LEU A 190 0.83 4.17 30.63
CA LEU A 190 -0.46 3.54 30.37
C LEU A 190 -0.69 2.32 31.29
N LEU A 191 0.36 1.55 31.55
CA LEU A 191 0.31 0.40 32.46
C LEU A 191 0.05 0.83 33.92
N LEU A 192 0.71 1.90 34.36
CA LEU A 192 0.46 2.51 35.68
C LEU A 192 -1.00 3.00 35.81
N LEU A 193 -1.51 3.66 34.77
CA LEU A 193 -2.86 4.21 34.77
C LEU A 193 -3.94 3.11 34.77
N LEU A 194 -3.70 2.02 34.04
CA LEU A 194 -4.52 0.80 34.09
C LEU A 194 -4.51 0.17 35.48
N LEU A 195 -3.33 0.04 36.10
CA LEU A 195 -3.18 -0.56 37.42
C LEU A 195 -3.87 0.27 38.50
N LEU A 196 -3.71 1.60 38.46
CA LEU A 196 -4.40 2.52 39.35
C LEU A 196 -5.92 2.42 39.19
N TRP A 197 -6.40 2.34 37.95
CA TRP A 197 -7.81 2.19 37.65
C TRP A 197 -8.38 0.88 38.18
N LEU A 198 -7.67 -0.24 38.01
CA LEU A 198 -8.05 -1.54 38.60
C LEU A 198 -8.09 -1.50 40.12
N LEU A 199 -7.15 -0.80 40.75
CA LEU A 199 -7.08 -0.67 42.21
C LEU A 199 -8.24 0.18 42.75
N LEU A 200 -8.59 1.28 42.06
CA LEU A 200 -9.76 2.10 42.37
C LEU A 200 -11.09 1.38 42.12
N ALA A 201 -11.17 0.55 41.07
CA ALA A 201 -12.32 -0.30 40.82
C ALA A 201 -12.46 -1.38 41.91
N ALA A 202 -11.34 -1.99 42.36
CA ALA A 202 -11.33 -2.94 43.47
C ALA A 202 -11.72 -2.30 44.82
N LEU A 203 -11.40 -1.01 45.01
CA LEU A 203 -11.83 -0.22 46.17
C LEU A 203 -13.28 0.32 46.03
N GLY A 204 -13.97 0.04 44.91
CA GLY A 204 -15.38 0.40 44.71
C GLY A 204 -15.65 1.87 44.33
N TYR A 205 -14.62 2.64 43.97
CA TYR A 205 -14.75 4.06 43.59
C TYR A 205 -15.10 4.28 42.12
N LEU A 206 -14.97 3.26 41.25
CA LEU A 206 -15.22 3.34 39.82
C LEU A 206 -16.12 2.19 39.35
N PRO A 207 -16.96 2.39 38.31
CA PRO A 207 -17.79 1.33 37.76
C PRO A 207 -16.91 0.22 37.16
N SER A 208 -17.09 -1.01 37.65
CA SER A 208 -16.44 -2.20 37.13
C SER A 208 -16.81 -2.40 35.64
N PRO A 209 -15.85 -2.74 34.76
CA PRO A 209 -16.12 -3.03 33.36
C PRO A 209 -16.57 -4.47 33.14
N LEU A 210 -16.58 -5.30 34.19
CA LEU A 210 -16.98 -6.69 34.08
C LEU A 210 -18.52 -6.75 34.05
N PRO A 211 -19.13 -7.30 32.98
CA PRO A 211 -20.54 -7.65 33.05
C PRO A 211 -20.69 -8.61 34.23
N ALA A 212 -21.68 -8.34 35.08
CA ALA A 212 -22.05 -9.18 36.22
C ALA A 212 -22.42 -10.58 35.70
N ALA A 213 -21.42 -11.42 35.51
CA ALA A 213 -21.60 -12.81 35.14
C ALA A 213 -21.94 -13.57 36.43
N CYS A 214 -23.09 -14.26 36.35
CA CYS A 214 -23.53 -15.32 37.25
C CYS A 214 -24.03 -14.86 38.63
N ALA A 215 -25.21 -14.26 38.66
CA ALA A 215 -26.14 -14.56 39.76
C ALA A 215 -26.49 -16.07 39.68
N PRO A 216 -26.40 -16.83 40.78
CA PRO A 216 -26.89 -18.21 40.80
C PRO A 216 -28.40 -18.21 40.53
N LEU A 217 -28.83 -19.12 39.65
CA LEU A 217 -30.25 -19.41 39.40
C LEU A 217 -30.95 -19.71 40.74
N PRO A 218 -32.08 -19.08 41.06
CA PRO A 218 -32.92 -19.57 42.15
C PRO A 218 -33.48 -20.94 41.74
N ASP A 219 -33.14 -21.97 42.52
CA ASP A 219 -33.77 -23.29 42.42
C ASP A 219 -35.27 -23.14 42.71
N THR A 220 -36.06 -23.11 41.64
CA THR A 220 -37.50 -23.42 41.68
C THR A 220 -37.68 -24.90 41.34
N ALA A 221 -37.68 -25.74 42.36
CA ALA A 221 -38.35 -27.05 42.44
C ALA A 221 -38.12 -27.60 43.86
N ALA A 222 -39.02 -28.26 44.56
CA ALA A 222 -40.46 -28.49 44.49
C ALA A 222 -40.80 -29.27 45.79
N LEU A 223 -42.03 -29.07 46.29
CA LEU A 223 -42.71 -29.79 47.40
C LEU A 223 -42.45 -29.30 48.84
#